data_AF-A0A9D1L0H1-F1
#
_entry.id   AF-A0A9D1L0H1-F1
#
_cell.length_a   1.000
_cell.length_b   1.000
_cell.length_c   1.000
_cell.angle_alpha   90.00
_cell.angle_beta   90.00
_cell.angle_gamma   90.00
#
_symmetry.space_group_name_H-M   'P 1'
#
loop_
_entity.id
_entity.type
_entity.pdbx_description
1 polymer ?
#
loop_
_entity_poly.entity_id
_entity_poly.type
_entity_poly.pdbx_seq_one_letter_code
_entity_poly.pdbx_strand_id
1 'polypeptide(L)'
;MKKVLMLCASGITSNAFAVKMNESAQKRGIEMNATGGSVSTLDKLVGTFDVLLVGPQSKAFLDKIKETVGDKAEVVLLDIEDFNILKIDGLVDKAMNAGKETKEEPVVQEESKAEPKQPRSMCKVLMICGSGITSNAFAVKMNESAHRRGIAMNATGGSLSSLASRVGSFDVLLVGPENKVFMDKIRETVKDSAVIVELGLSDFNILEIDALVDKAIQA
;
A
#
# COMPACT_ATOMS: atom_id res chain seq x y z
N MET A 1 6.54 -23.07 12.46
CA MET A 1 6.68 -21.98 11.46
C MET A 1 5.97 -22.33 10.15
N LYS A 2 4.92 -21.58 9.79
CA LYS A 2 4.13 -21.76 8.55
C LYS A 2 4.77 -20.99 7.39
N LYS A 3 4.97 -21.65 6.26
CA LYS A 3 5.64 -21.10 5.07
C LYS A 3 4.61 -20.60 4.06
N VAL A 4 4.71 -19.33 3.69
CA VAL A 4 3.78 -18.66 2.80
C VAL A 4 4.51 -18.22 1.54
N LEU A 5 3.95 -18.52 0.37
CA LEU A 5 4.43 -17.99 -0.91
C LEU A 5 3.39 -17.02 -1.48
N MET A 6 3.81 -15.80 -1.79
CA MET A 6 2.99 -14.82 -2.50
C MET A 6 3.37 -14.80 -3.97
N LEU A 7 2.40 -14.96 -4.88
CA LEU A 7 2.64 -14.85 -6.31
C LEU A 7 2.10 -13.55 -6.89
N CYS A 8 2.92 -12.94 -7.76
CA CYS A 8 2.46 -11.97 -8.75
C CYS A 8 3.07 -12.29 -10.12
N ALA A 9 2.77 -11.50 -11.14
CA ALA A 9 3.28 -11.73 -12.49
C ALA A 9 4.82 -11.69 -12.57
N SER A 10 5.47 -10.74 -11.88
CA SER A 10 6.91 -10.46 -12.01
C SER A 10 7.74 -10.66 -10.74
N GLY A 11 7.14 -11.01 -9.60
CA GLY A 11 7.86 -11.24 -8.34
C GLY A 11 8.19 -9.98 -7.51
N ILE A 12 8.10 -8.77 -8.09
CA ILE A 12 8.49 -7.53 -7.40
C ILE A 12 7.50 -7.18 -6.29
N THR A 13 6.21 -7.08 -6.63
CA THR A 13 5.18 -6.71 -5.66
C THR A 13 4.99 -7.81 -4.62
N SER A 14 5.08 -9.09 -5.00
CA SER A 14 4.97 -10.20 -4.05
C SER A 14 6.10 -10.22 -3.03
N ASN A 15 7.32 -9.86 -3.42
CA ASN A 15 8.44 -9.72 -2.47
C ASN A 15 8.21 -8.60 -1.45
N ALA A 16 7.69 -7.44 -1.88
CA ALA A 16 7.39 -6.34 -0.96
C ALA A 16 6.33 -6.74 0.08
N PHE A 17 5.29 -7.46 -0.35
CA PHE A 17 4.28 -8.01 0.55
C PHE A 17 4.87 -9.04 1.51
N ALA A 18 5.68 -9.98 1.00
CA ALA A 18 6.31 -11.01 1.82
C ALA A 18 7.18 -10.41 2.96
N VAL A 19 7.98 -9.38 2.65
CA VAL A 19 8.76 -8.66 3.67
C VAL A 19 7.85 -8.05 4.74
N LYS A 20 6.77 -7.37 4.34
CA LYS A 20 5.83 -6.76 5.29
C LYS A 20 5.03 -7.77 6.11
N MET A 21 4.65 -8.88 5.50
CA MET A 21 4.02 -10.00 6.21
C MET A 21 4.96 -10.57 7.28
N ASN A 22 6.25 -10.72 6.98
CA ASN A 22 7.25 -11.18 7.95
C ASN A 22 7.45 -10.17 9.09
N GLU A 23 7.54 -8.87 8.78
CA GLU A 23 7.62 -7.81 9.80
C GLU A 23 6.39 -7.84 10.73
N SER A 24 5.18 -7.96 10.16
CA SER A 24 3.93 -8.07 10.94
C SER A 24 3.93 -9.31 11.83
N ALA A 25 4.22 -10.48 11.26
CA ALA A 25 4.26 -11.72 12.00
C ALA A 25 5.29 -11.68 13.13
N GLN A 26 6.48 -11.11 12.88
CA GLN A 26 7.51 -10.95 13.90
C GLN A 26 7.05 -10.03 15.04
N LYS A 27 6.45 -8.87 14.73
CA LYS A 27 5.90 -7.94 15.75
C LYS A 27 4.82 -8.60 16.60
N ARG A 28 4.07 -9.54 16.01
CA ARG A 28 2.96 -10.24 16.64
C ARG A 28 3.35 -11.59 17.27
N GLY A 29 4.62 -11.99 17.19
CA GLY A 29 5.10 -13.29 17.68
C GLY A 29 4.52 -14.49 16.93
N ILE A 30 4.08 -14.30 15.70
CA ILE A 30 3.51 -15.34 14.84
C ILE A 30 4.66 -16.05 14.11
N GLU A 31 4.72 -17.38 14.23
CA GLU A 31 5.70 -18.18 13.49
C GLU A 31 5.32 -18.36 12.02
N MET A 32 5.65 -17.37 11.20
CA MET A 32 5.42 -17.38 9.76
C MET A 32 6.69 -16.97 9.00
N ASN A 33 6.86 -17.54 7.81
CA ASN A 33 7.87 -17.11 6.86
C ASN A 33 7.24 -16.97 5.47
N ALA A 34 7.09 -15.72 5.03
CA ALA A 34 6.58 -15.36 3.72
C ALA A 34 7.74 -15.11 2.73
N THR A 35 7.58 -15.63 1.52
CA THR A 35 8.47 -15.38 0.37
C THR A 35 7.65 -14.92 -0.82
N GLY A 36 8.25 -14.14 -1.73
CA GLY A 36 7.62 -13.74 -2.97
C GLY A 36 8.14 -14.56 -4.14
N GLY A 37 7.27 -14.80 -5.12
CA GLY A 37 7.60 -15.51 -6.34
C GLY A 37 6.82 -14.99 -7.54
N SER A 38 7.15 -15.55 -8.70
CA SER A 38 6.44 -15.33 -9.96
C SER A 38 5.69 -16.59 -10.38
N VAL A 39 4.64 -16.44 -11.18
CA VAL A 39 3.93 -17.60 -11.76
C VAL A 39 4.90 -18.51 -12.53
N SER A 40 5.91 -17.95 -13.19
CA SER A 40 6.94 -18.69 -13.93
C SER A 40 7.91 -19.50 -13.07
N THR A 41 7.96 -19.25 -11.75
CA THR A 41 8.83 -19.98 -10.82
C THR A 41 8.04 -20.95 -9.92
N LEU A 42 6.71 -20.96 -10.02
CA LEU A 42 5.85 -21.79 -9.17
C LEU A 42 6.23 -23.27 -9.22
N ASP A 43 6.40 -23.87 -10.40
CA ASP A 43 6.71 -25.30 -10.56
C ASP A 43 7.95 -25.74 -9.76
N LYS A 44 8.93 -24.84 -9.59
CA LYS A 44 10.17 -25.11 -8.86
C LYS A 44 10.05 -24.93 -7.35
N LEU A 45 9.01 -24.23 -6.91
CA LEU A 45 8.76 -23.89 -5.51
C LEU A 45 7.70 -24.79 -4.88
N VAL A 46 6.91 -25.51 -5.67
CA VAL A 46 5.89 -26.45 -5.17
C VAL A 46 6.49 -27.43 -4.15
N GLY A 47 5.87 -27.52 -2.97
CA GLY A 47 6.34 -28.34 -1.84
C GLY A 47 7.32 -27.63 -0.90
N THR A 48 7.70 -26.37 -1.17
CA THR A 48 8.54 -25.56 -0.27
C THR A 48 7.73 -24.63 0.63
N PHE A 49 6.43 -24.51 0.39
CA PHE A 49 5.49 -23.66 1.12
C PHE A 49 4.24 -24.45 1.53
N ASP A 50 3.58 -24.01 2.61
CA ASP A 50 2.35 -24.60 3.12
C ASP A 50 1.11 -23.87 2.58
N VAL A 51 1.25 -22.58 2.26
CA VAL A 51 0.18 -21.72 1.73
C VAL A 51 0.68 -20.92 0.53
N LEU A 52 -0.12 -20.91 -0.53
CA LEU A 52 0.05 -20.08 -1.71
C LEU A 52 -0.99 -18.96 -1.73
N LEU A 53 -0.55 -17.72 -1.62
CA LEU A 53 -1.37 -16.55 -1.84
C LEU A 53 -1.27 -16.12 -3.31
N VAL A 54 -2.40 -16.06 -3.99
CA VAL A 54 -2.49 -15.70 -5.40
C VAL A 54 -3.12 -14.32 -5.52
N GLY A 55 -2.39 -13.35 -6.05
CA GLY A 55 -2.92 -12.00 -6.24
C GLY A 55 -4.10 -11.96 -7.21
N PRO A 56 -4.98 -10.94 -7.14
CA PRO A 56 -6.22 -10.88 -7.92
C PRO A 56 -5.98 -10.86 -9.43
N GLN A 57 -4.83 -10.33 -9.88
CA GLN A 57 -4.47 -10.31 -11.30
C GLN A 57 -4.20 -11.70 -11.89
N SER A 58 -3.93 -12.70 -11.05
CA SER A 58 -3.67 -14.09 -11.48
C SER A 58 -4.92 -14.97 -11.36
N LYS A 59 -6.09 -14.40 -11.09
CA LYS A 59 -7.37 -15.12 -10.97
C LYS A 59 -7.68 -15.99 -12.19
N ALA A 60 -7.41 -15.51 -13.40
CA ALA A 60 -7.62 -16.25 -14.64
C ALA A 60 -6.78 -17.53 -14.75
N PHE A 61 -5.69 -17.63 -13.98
CA PHE A 61 -4.79 -18.78 -13.95
C PHE A 61 -4.99 -19.64 -12.70
N LEU A 62 -6.00 -19.35 -11.87
CA LEU A 62 -6.17 -20.01 -10.57
C LEU A 62 -6.34 -21.52 -10.68
N ASP A 63 -7.13 -22.01 -11.64
CA ASP A 63 -7.37 -23.44 -11.81
C ASP A 63 -6.07 -24.17 -12.19
N LYS A 64 -5.30 -23.59 -13.10
CA LYS A 64 -3.98 -24.11 -13.48
C LYS A 64 -2.99 -24.08 -12.32
N ILE A 65 -3.00 -23.00 -11.52
CA ILE A 65 -2.17 -22.89 -10.32
C ILE A 65 -2.54 -23.99 -9.31
N LYS A 66 -3.84 -24.23 -9.08
CA LYS A 66 -4.31 -25.30 -8.19
C LYS A 66 -3.91 -26.67 -8.70
N GLU A 67 -3.99 -26.92 -10.00
CA GLU A 67 -3.53 -28.17 -10.62
C GLU A 67 -2.01 -28.38 -10.41
N THR A 68 -1.21 -27.34 -10.64
CA THR A 68 0.25 -27.37 -10.42
C THR A 68 0.62 -27.62 -8.95
N VAL A 69 -0.11 -27.01 -8.00
CA VAL A 69 0.16 -27.13 -6.57
C VAL A 69 -0.36 -28.47 -6.02
N GLY A 70 -1.51 -28.92 -6.47
CA GLY A 70 -2.22 -30.10 -5.96
C GLY A 70 -2.46 -30.00 -4.46
N ASP A 71 -2.39 -31.13 -3.76
CA ASP A 71 -2.64 -31.23 -2.31
C ASP A 71 -1.43 -30.83 -1.45
N LYS A 72 -0.37 -30.28 -2.06
CA LYS A 72 0.88 -29.96 -1.36
C LYS A 72 0.82 -28.66 -0.57
N ALA A 73 -0.11 -27.78 -0.89
CA ALA A 73 -0.26 -26.50 -0.22
C ALA A 73 -1.69 -25.94 -0.40
N GLU A 74 -2.14 -25.14 0.55
CA GLU A 74 -3.41 -24.44 0.47
C GLU A 74 -3.31 -23.25 -0.49
N VAL A 75 -4.18 -23.19 -1.50
CA VAL A 75 -4.19 -22.08 -2.48
C VAL A 75 -5.31 -21.09 -2.15
N VAL A 76 -4.92 -19.88 -1.77
CA VAL A 76 -5.83 -18.78 -1.42
C VAL A 76 -5.77 -17.72 -2.50
N LEU A 77 -6.90 -17.47 -3.17
CA LEU A 77 -7.05 -16.30 -4.03
C LEU A 77 -7.31 -15.07 -3.17
N LEU A 78 -6.48 -14.06 -3.32
CA LEU A 78 -6.67 -12.76 -2.71
C LEU A 78 -7.64 -11.92 -3.54
N ASP A 79 -8.51 -11.18 -2.85
CA ASP A 79 -9.28 -10.12 -3.48
C ASP A 79 -8.45 -8.82 -3.58
N ILE A 80 -9.08 -7.77 -4.11
CA ILE A 80 -8.42 -6.47 -4.28
C ILE A 80 -8.16 -5.79 -2.93
N GLU A 81 -8.99 -6.06 -1.91
CA GLU A 81 -8.87 -5.45 -0.59
C GLU A 81 -7.74 -6.08 0.23
N ASP A 82 -7.53 -7.39 0.08
CA ASP A 82 -6.41 -8.14 0.64
C ASP A 82 -5.06 -7.69 0.04
N PHE A 83 -5.07 -7.30 -1.24
CA PHE A 83 -3.89 -6.81 -1.95
C PHE A 83 -3.56 -5.36 -1.57
N ASN A 84 -3.64 -5.06 -0.27
CA ASN A 84 -3.37 -3.77 0.34
C ASN A 84 -2.32 -3.96 1.44
N ILE A 85 -1.12 -3.43 1.19
CA ILE A 85 0.01 -3.54 2.12
C ILE A 85 -0.25 -2.86 3.48
N LEU A 86 -1.30 -2.04 3.58
CA LEU A 86 -1.73 -1.39 4.83
C LEU A 86 -2.61 -2.26 5.70
N LYS A 87 -3.23 -3.28 5.11
CA LYS A 87 -4.00 -4.30 5.82
C LYS A 87 -3.17 -5.57 5.98
N ILE A 88 -1.85 -5.43 6.11
CA ILE A 88 -0.92 -6.57 6.12
C ILE A 88 -1.23 -7.56 7.24
N ASP A 89 -1.69 -7.08 8.39
CA ASP A 89 -2.07 -7.94 9.52
C ASP A 89 -3.22 -8.87 9.16
N GLY A 90 -4.23 -8.37 8.45
CA GLY A 90 -5.34 -9.17 7.94
C GLY A 90 -4.89 -10.19 6.90
N LEU A 91 -3.89 -9.84 6.07
CA LEU A 91 -3.31 -10.78 5.11
C LEU A 91 -2.51 -11.89 5.81
N VAL A 92 -1.78 -11.56 6.89
CA VAL A 92 -1.13 -12.56 7.76
C VAL A 92 -2.19 -13.49 8.37
N ASP A 93 -3.28 -12.94 8.90
CA ASP A 93 -4.34 -13.73 9.50
C ASP A 93 -5.00 -14.68 8.49
N LYS A 94 -5.29 -14.18 7.29
CA LYS A 94 -5.83 -14.97 6.19
C LYS A 94 -4.88 -16.11 5.80
N ALA A 95 -3.59 -15.85 5.69
CA ALA A 95 -2.59 -16.87 5.39
C ALA A 95 -2.47 -17.92 6.52
N MET A 96 -2.52 -17.49 7.78
CA MET A 96 -2.41 -18.39 8.93
C MET A 96 -3.65 -19.28 9.07
N ASN A 97 -4.83 -18.77 8.72
CA ASN A 97 -6.10 -19.48 8.80
C ASN A 97 -6.44 -20.31 7.55
N ALA A 98 -5.67 -20.21 6.47
CA ALA A 98 -5.82 -21.07 5.28
C ALA A 98 -5.79 -22.57 5.64
N GLY A 99 -6.76 -23.32 5.12
CA GLY A 99 -6.95 -24.76 5.35
C GLY A 99 -7.75 -25.13 6.61
N LYS A 100 -8.23 -24.15 7.38
CA LYS A 100 -9.17 -24.39 8.50
C LYS A 100 -10.59 -24.13 8.02
N GLU A 101 -11.53 -25.03 8.31
CA GLU A 101 -12.96 -24.72 8.18
C GLU A 101 -13.30 -23.56 9.13
N THR A 102 -13.36 -22.35 8.58
CA THR A 102 -13.83 -21.18 9.33
C THR A 102 -15.32 -21.02 9.07
N LYS A 103 -16.13 -21.20 10.12
CA LYS A 103 -17.38 -20.44 10.24
C LYS A 103 -16.97 -18.96 10.16
N GLU A 104 -17.52 -18.23 9.20
CA GLU A 104 -17.36 -16.78 9.11
C GLU A 104 -17.75 -16.17 10.47
N GLU A 105 -16.76 -15.65 11.19
CA GLU A 105 -17.02 -14.65 12.23
C GLU A 105 -16.97 -13.27 11.57
N PRO A 106 -17.93 -12.40 11.89
CA PRO A 106 -18.12 -11.15 11.18
C PRO A 106 -16.96 -10.21 11.48
N VAL A 107 -16.40 -9.64 10.41
CA VAL A 107 -15.51 -8.48 10.49
C VAL A 107 -16.33 -7.34 11.11
N VAL A 108 -16.04 -7.03 12.37
CA VAL A 108 -16.62 -5.89 13.08
C VAL A 108 -16.16 -4.62 12.36
N GLN A 109 -17.13 -3.88 11.84
CA GLN A 109 -16.94 -2.52 11.37
C GLN A 109 -16.58 -1.64 12.58
N GLU A 110 -15.32 -1.18 12.66
CA GLU A 110 -14.99 -0.07 13.55
C GLU A 110 -15.10 1.24 12.76
N GLU A 111 -16.26 1.89 12.88
CA GLU A 111 -16.36 3.35 12.75
C GLU A 111 -15.92 4.03 14.05
N SER A 112 -15.04 5.02 13.88
CA SER A 112 -14.65 6.16 14.73
C SER A 112 -14.77 6.08 16.26
N LYS A 113 -13.68 6.48 16.94
CA LYS A 113 -13.78 7.21 18.21
C LYS A 113 -12.69 8.28 18.33
N ALA A 114 -13.10 9.50 18.68
CA ALA A 114 -12.24 10.62 19.09
C ALA A 114 -11.52 10.31 20.42
N GLU A 115 -10.29 10.79 20.71
CA GLU A 115 -9.85 12.10 21.25
C GLU A 115 -8.32 12.01 21.61
N PRO A 116 -7.52 13.08 21.96
CA PRO A 116 -7.89 14.42 22.45
C PRO A 116 -7.21 15.65 21.79
N LYS A 117 -7.70 16.85 22.16
CA LYS A 117 -7.20 18.25 21.92
C LYS A 117 -5.76 18.45 22.43
N GLN A 118 -4.81 19.27 21.93
CA GLN A 118 -4.65 20.47 21.05
C GLN A 118 -3.09 20.74 20.92
N PRO A 119 -2.54 21.82 20.30
CA PRO A 119 -2.62 22.32 18.93
C PRO A 119 -1.22 22.44 18.26
N ARG A 120 -1.07 21.89 17.06
CA ARG A 120 -0.27 22.48 15.97
C ARG A 120 -1.13 22.30 14.72
N SER A 121 -1.29 23.35 13.91
CA SER A 121 -2.09 23.27 12.69
C SER A 121 -1.60 22.10 11.85
N MET A 122 -2.43 21.07 11.71
CA MET A 122 -2.10 19.86 10.96
C MET A 122 -1.94 20.20 9.48
N CYS A 123 -0.75 19.99 8.94
CA CYS A 123 -0.43 20.27 7.53
C CYS A 123 -1.08 19.22 6.62
N LYS A 124 -2.03 19.62 5.78
CA LYS A 124 -2.72 18.73 4.84
C LYS A 124 -2.04 18.75 3.48
N VAL A 125 -1.62 17.59 3.01
CA VAL A 125 -0.86 17.42 1.77
C VAL A 125 -1.68 16.62 0.77
N LEU A 126 -1.77 17.10 -0.47
CA LEU A 126 -2.27 16.34 -1.60
C LEU A 126 -1.11 16.02 -2.53
N MET A 127 -0.92 14.75 -2.87
CA MET A 127 0.05 14.33 -3.88
C MET A 127 -0.67 13.90 -5.15
N ILE A 128 -0.33 14.51 -6.29
CA ILE A 128 -0.87 14.15 -7.59
C ILE A 128 0.19 13.52 -8.50
N CYS A 129 -0.08 12.29 -8.95
CA CYS A 129 0.63 11.61 -10.04
C CYS A 129 -0.40 11.21 -11.11
N GLY A 130 0.05 10.93 -12.35
CA GLY A 130 -0.85 10.76 -13.50
C GLY A 130 -2.09 9.90 -13.22
N SER A 131 -1.91 8.69 -12.69
CA SER A 131 -3.00 7.73 -12.42
C SER A 131 -3.53 7.69 -10.97
N GLY A 132 -2.93 8.41 -10.03
CA GLY A 132 -3.38 8.43 -8.62
C GLY A 132 -3.05 7.19 -7.76
N ILE A 133 -2.62 6.07 -8.36
CA ILE A 133 -2.30 4.83 -7.63
C ILE A 133 -0.99 5.00 -6.86
N THR A 134 0.05 5.45 -7.56
CA THR A 134 1.39 5.65 -6.98
C THR A 134 1.38 6.77 -5.94
N SER A 135 0.65 7.85 -6.17
CA SER A 135 0.55 8.96 -5.22
C SER A 135 -0.13 8.56 -3.91
N ASN A 136 -1.09 7.63 -3.94
CA ASN A 136 -1.72 7.15 -2.72
C ASN A 136 -0.76 6.29 -1.87
N ALA A 137 0.05 5.44 -2.51
CA ALA A 137 1.08 4.66 -1.82
C ALA A 137 2.14 5.57 -1.16
N PHE A 138 2.56 6.63 -1.85
CA PHE A 138 3.49 7.62 -1.29
C PHE A 138 2.86 8.42 -0.15
N ALA A 139 1.62 8.91 -0.31
CA ALA A 139 0.91 9.66 0.74
C ALA A 139 0.79 8.86 2.04
N VAL A 140 0.49 7.57 1.93
CA VAL A 140 0.46 6.65 3.06
C VAL A 140 1.82 6.54 3.74
N LYS A 141 2.90 6.37 2.97
CA LYS A 141 4.27 6.30 3.51
C LYS A 141 4.71 7.62 4.15
N MET A 142 4.30 8.75 3.58
CA MET A 142 4.48 10.06 4.19
C MET A 142 3.77 10.16 5.53
N ASN A 143 2.53 9.65 5.64
CA ASN A 143 1.80 9.61 6.92
C ASN A 143 2.49 8.71 7.95
N GLU A 144 2.96 7.53 7.55
CA GLU A 144 3.74 6.65 8.42
C GLU A 144 5.01 7.35 8.94
N SER A 145 5.74 8.03 8.04
CA SER A 145 6.93 8.82 8.40
C SER A 145 6.59 9.95 9.36
N ALA A 146 5.56 10.75 9.05
CA ALA A 146 5.13 11.84 9.90
C ALA A 146 4.69 11.36 11.28
N HIS A 147 3.91 10.27 11.35
CA HIS A 147 3.49 9.68 12.62
C HIS A 147 4.67 9.18 13.45
N ARG A 148 5.60 8.43 12.83
CA ARG A 148 6.81 7.93 13.49
C ARG A 148 7.72 9.05 14.02
N ARG A 149 7.61 10.25 13.43
CA ARG A 149 8.40 11.44 13.76
C ARG A 149 7.65 12.47 14.61
N GLY A 150 6.39 12.21 14.98
CA GLY A 150 5.55 13.15 15.73
C GLY A 150 5.20 14.43 14.96
N ILE A 151 5.19 14.38 13.63
CA ILE A 151 4.87 15.51 12.76
C ILE A 151 3.35 15.53 12.51
N ALA A 152 2.72 16.68 12.74
CA ALA A 152 1.30 16.88 12.50
C ALA A 152 1.04 17.12 11.00
N MET A 153 1.01 16.04 10.21
CA MET A 153 0.77 16.07 8.78
C MET A 153 -0.21 14.99 8.36
N ASN A 154 -1.03 15.26 7.35
CA ASN A 154 -1.89 14.28 6.69
C ASN A 154 -1.76 14.40 5.17
N ALA A 155 -1.16 13.41 4.53
CA ALA A 155 -1.02 13.31 3.09
C ALA A 155 -2.07 12.38 2.48
N THR A 156 -2.53 12.73 1.29
CA THR A 156 -3.48 11.93 0.49
C THR A 156 -3.05 11.84 -0.96
N GLY A 157 -3.32 10.72 -1.61
CA GLY A 157 -3.11 10.57 -3.05
C GLY A 157 -4.27 11.14 -3.86
N GLY A 158 -3.97 11.57 -5.07
CA GLY A 158 -4.97 11.97 -6.07
C GLY A 158 -4.43 11.92 -7.49
N SER A 159 -5.33 12.16 -8.43
CA SER A 159 -5.05 12.38 -9.85
C SER A 159 -5.33 13.82 -10.23
N LEU A 160 -4.82 14.25 -11.40
CA LEU A 160 -5.11 15.58 -11.95
C LEU A 160 -6.63 15.80 -12.15
N SER A 161 -7.38 14.77 -12.50
CA SER A 161 -8.84 14.84 -12.67
C SER A 161 -9.60 15.11 -11.36
N SER A 162 -9.02 14.71 -10.22
CA SER A 162 -9.61 14.95 -8.89
C SER A 162 -9.20 16.28 -8.26
N LEU A 163 -8.27 17.02 -8.85
CA LEU A 163 -7.70 18.22 -8.24
C LEU A 163 -8.75 19.31 -8.00
N ALA A 164 -9.57 19.60 -9.01
CA ALA A 164 -10.55 20.69 -8.97
C ALA A 164 -11.60 20.53 -7.85
N SER A 165 -12.04 19.30 -7.57
CA SER A 165 -13.02 19.03 -6.50
C SER A 165 -12.41 19.02 -5.10
N ARG A 166 -11.08 19.11 -4.99
CA ARG A 166 -10.35 19.03 -3.72
C ARG A 166 -9.65 20.33 -3.33
N VAL A 167 -9.73 21.36 -4.17
CA VAL A 167 -9.19 22.70 -3.85
C VAL A 167 -9.76 23.17 -2.51
N GLY A 168 -8.90 23.71 -1.64
CA GLY A 168 -9.25 24.15 -0.29
C GLY A 168 -9.30 23.03 0.77
N SER A 169 -9.10 21.76 0.40
CA SER A 169 -9.01 20.64 1.35
C SER A 169 -7.58 20.28 1.78
N PHE A 170 -6.57 20.90 1.16
CA PHE A 170 -5.15 20.70 1.41
C PHE A 170 -4.43 22.04 1.44
N ASP A 171 -3.33 22.10 2.20
CA ASP A 171 -2.47 23.28 2.33
C ASP A 171 -1.29 23.22 1.34
N VAL A 172 -0.83 22.01 1.02
CA VAL A 172 0.31 21.76 0.13
C VAL A 172 -0.08 20.76 -0.97
N LEU A 173 0.24 21.10 -2.22
CA LEU A 173 0.10 20.22 -3.38
C LEU A 173 1.47 19.77 -3.87
N LEU A 174 1.77 18.48 -3.71
CA LEU A 174 2.93 17.84 -4.32
C LEU A 174 2.58 17.40 -5.74
N VAL A 175 3.30 17.91 -6.73
CA VAL A 175 3.07 17.61 -8.14
C VAL A 175 4.20 16.72 -8.67
N GLY A 176 3.85 15.49 -9.07
CA GLY A 176 4.80 14.57 -9.69
C GLY A 176 5.32 15.04 -11.06
N PRO A 177 6.48 14.55 -11.51
CA PRO A 177 7.16 15.02 -12.72
C PRO A 177 6.34 14.82 -14.01
N GLU A 178 5.50 13.79 -14.06
CA GLU A 178 4.60 13.52 -15.20
C GLU A 178 3.56 14.63 -15.42
N ASN A 179 3.22 15.37 -14.37
CA ASN A 179 2.23 16.44 -14.42
C ASN A 179 2.85 17.81 -14.74
N LYS A 180 4.16 17.89 -15.00
CA LYS A 180 4.85 19.16 -15.31
C LYS A 180 4.26 19.88 -16.53
N VAL A 181 3.81 19.11 -17.52
CA VAL A 181 3.16 19.65 -18.72
C VAL A 181 1.83 20.34 -18.41
N PHE A 182 1.21 20.03 -17.27
CA PHE A 182 -0.08 20.59 -16.84
C PHE A 182 0.06 21.66 -15.75
N MET A 183 1.26 22.17 -15.49
CA MET A 183 1.51 23.10 -14.38
C MET A 183 0.72 24.40 -14.49
N ASP A 184 0.52 24.95 -15.68
CA ASP A 184 -0.26 26.17 -15.86
C ASP A 184 -1.73 25.95 -15.45
N LYS A 185 -2.30 24.82 -15.86
CA LYS A 185 -3.65 24.41 -15.47
C LYS A 185 -3.76 24.14 -13.96
N ILE A 186 -2.74 23.51 -13.37
CA ILE A 186 -2.69 23.24 -11.92
C ILE A 186 -2.65 24.55 -11.14
N ARG A 187 -1.78 25.50 -11.54
CA ARG A 187 -1.68 26.83 -10.92
C ARG A 187 -2.98 27.61 -11.05
N GLU A 188 -3.63 27.56 -12.20
CA GLU A 188 -4.95 28.20 -12.41
C GLU A 188 -6.04 27.56 -11.53
N THR A 189 -5.99 26.25 -11.33
CA THR A 189 -6.98 25.52 -10.52
C THR A 189 -6.81 25.77 -9.03
N VAL A 190 -5.56 25.76 -8.55
CA VAL A 190 -5.23 25.86 -7.11
C VAL A 190 -5.17 27.32 -6.65
N LYS A 191 -4.62 28.21 -7.49
CA LYS A 191 -4.37 29.62 -7.18
C LYS A 191 -3.66 29.77 -5.84
N ASP A 192 -4.17 30.65 -4.97
CA ASP A 192 -3.62 30.94 -3.65
C ASP A 192 -4.17 30.01 -2.55
N SER A 193 -4.89 28.95 -2.92
CA SER A 193 -5.54 28.05 -1.96
C SER A 193 -4.58 27.05 -1.31
N ALA A 194 -3.41 26.82 -1.90
CA ALA A 194 -2.38 25.90 -1.41
C ALA A 194 -1.02 26.19 -2.03
N VAL A 195 0.05 25.83 -1.33
CA VAL A 195 1.43 25.91 -1.84
C VAL A 195 1.70 24.75 -2.79
N ILE A 196 2.25 25.04 -3.96
CA ILE A 196 2.56 24.02 -4.97
C ILE A 196 4.06 23.68 -4.90
N VAL A 197 4.35 22.40 -4.68
CA VAL A 197 5.72 21.87 -4.66
C VAL A 197 5.90 20.91 -5.83
N GLU A 198 6.80 21.28 -6.73
CA GLU A 198 7.16 20.42 -7.86
C GLU A 198 8.17 19.36 -7.42
N LEU A 199 7.86 18.11 -7.73
CA LEU A 199 8.73 16.96 -7.46
C LEU A 199 9.51 16.57 -8.72
N GLY A 200 10.80 16.30 -8.54
CA GLY A 200 11.67 15.66 -9.51
C GLY A 200 11.59 14.13 -9.42
N LEU A 201 12.24 13.45 -10.37
CA LEU A 201 12.30 11.98 -10.38
C LEU A 201 13.02 11.41 -9.14
N SER A 202 14.00 12.14 -8.60
CA SER A 202 14.72 11.76 -7.38
C SER A 202 13.85 11.80 -6.12
N ASP A 203 12.80 12.62 -6.10
CA ASP A 203 11.87 12.72 -4.96
C ASP A 203 10.91 11.50 -4.89
N PHE A 204 10.81 10.70 -5.96
CA PHE A 204 10.00 9.48 -6.02
C PHE A 204 10.78 8.25 -5.52
N ASN A 205 11.51 8.42 -4.42
CA ASN A 205 12.21 7.33 -3.76
C ASN A 205 11.54 6.99 -2.43
N ILE A 206 10.86 5.84 -2.37
CA ILE A 206 10.18 5.38 -1.15
C ILE A 206 11.15 5.13 0.02
N LEU A 207 12.43 4.90 -0.27
CA LEU A 207 13.46 4.73 0.75
C LEU A 207 13.87 6.07 1.39
N GLU A 208 13.60 7.18 0.73
CA GLU A 208 13.88 8.55 1.20
C GLU A 208 12.60 9.31 1.55
N ILE A 209 11.56 8.57 1.98
CA ILE A 209 10.25 9.15 2.28
C ILE A 209 10.31 10.27 3.33
N ASP A 210 11.24 10.18 4.28
CA ASP A 210 11.42 11.19 5.33
C ASP A 210 11.82 12.56 4.73
N ALA A 211 12.63 12.58 3.66
CA ALA A 211 13.01 13.80 2.95
C ALA A 211 11.82 14.41 2.19
N LEU A 212 10.92 13.58 1.65
CA LEU A 212 9.69 14.05 1.00
C LEU A 212 8.72 14.68 2.01
N VAL A 213 8.62 14.12 3.22
CA VAL A 213 7.86 14.72 4.33
C VAL A 213 8.44 16.08 4.70
N ASP A 214 9.76 16.18 4.84
CA ASP A 214 10.42 17.45 5.17
C ASP A 214 10.15 18.51 4.12
N LYS A 215 10.23 18.15 2.84
CA LYS A 215 9.92 19.02 1.72
C LYS A 215 8.46 19.49 1.72
N ALA A 216 7.52 18.65 2.15
CA ALA A 216 6.11 18.99 2.19
C ALA A 216 5.76 19.95 3.33
N ILE A 217 6.38 19.80 4.51
CA ILE A 217 6.06 20.63 5.69
C ILE A 217 6.85 21.94 5.75
N GLN A 218 7.91 22.08 4.96
CA GLN A 218 8.76 23.27 4.88
C GLN A 218 8.41 24.22 3.72
N ALA A 219 7.37 23.88 2.93
CA ALA A 219 6.94 24.65 1.77
C ALA A 219 5.95 25.77 2.15
#